data_AF-J9FJB8-F1
#
_entry.id   AF-J9FJB8-F1
#
_cell.length_a   1.000
_cell.length_b   1.000
_cell.length_c   1.000
_cell.angle_alpha   90.00
_cell.angle_beta   90.00
_cell.angle_gamma   90.00
#
_symmetry.space_group_name_H-M   'P 1'
#
loop_
_entity.id
_entity.type
_entity.pdbx_description
1 polymer ?
#
loop_
_entity_poly.entity_id
_entity_poly.type
_entity_poly.pdbx_seq_one_letter_code
_entity_poly.pdbx_strand_id
1 'polypeptide(L)'
;GVDIMIENVEKFFKLYDTDPQLRARVDEAEANYPGCLEIRDAVVQDVLIPIAEELGLGFDLADLRKYETRLKMQRFNAEEFDEDAIPLWLLDRGWEDDPDIFKPENK
;
A
#
# COMPACT_ATOMS: atom_id res chain seq x y z
N GLY A 1 -9.35 -16.63 1.41
CA GLY A 1 -10.22 -15.72 2.17
C GLY A 1 -9.35 -14.93 3.10
N VAL A 2 -9.38 -13.59 3.02
CA VAL A 2 -8.60 -12.58 3.75
C VAL A 2 -7.07 -12.78 3.81
N ASP A 3 -6.57 -13.88 4.39
CA ASP A 3 -5.13 -14.14 4.52
C ASP A 3 -4.41 -14.29 3.17
N ILE A 4 -5.09 -14.91 2.18
CA ILE A 4 -4.57 -15.04 0.80
C ILE A 4 -4.41 -13.67 0.14
N MET A 5 -5.28 -12.71 0.45
CA MET A 5 -5.23 -11.39 -0.20
C MET A 5 -4.15 -10.50 0.42
N ILE A 6 -3.91 -10.60 1.73
CA ILE A 6 -2.74 -9.98 2.37
C ILE A 6 -1.43 -10.56 1.81
N GLU A 7 -1.38 -11.88 1.55
CA GLU A 7 -0.23 -12.52 0.89
C GLU A 7 0.01 -11.97 -0.53
N ASN A 8 -1.05 -11.65 -1.28
CA ASN A 8 -0.93 -11.00 -2.59
C ASN A 8 -0.33 -9.59 -2.49
N VAL A 9 -0.77 -8.79 -1.51
CA VAL A 9 -0.19 -7.46 -1.25
C VAL A 9 1.31 -7.58 -0.92
N GLU A 10 1.68 -8.52 -0.05
CA GLU A 10 3.08 -8.79 0.30
C GLU A 10 3.92 -9.17 -0.93
N LYS A 11 3.42 -10.09 -1.75
CA LYS A 11 4.10 -10.51 -3.00
C LYS A 11 4.25 -9.36 -3.97
N PHE A 12 3.21 -8.55 -4.13
CA PHE A 12 3.24 -7.38 -5.00
C PHE A 12 4.32 -6.39 -4.56
N PHE A 13 4.36 -6.01 -3.28
CA PHE A 13 5.36 -5.04 -2.82
C PHE A 13 6.78 -5.61 -2.78
N LYS A 14 6.94 -6.91 -2.55
CA LYS A 14 8.25 -7.57 -2.70
C LYS A 14 8.75 -7.51 -4.15
N LEU A 15 7.87 -7.70 -5.13
CA LEU A 15 8.22 -7.51 -6.54
C LEU A 15 8.49 -6.04 -6.84
N TYR A 16 7.64 -5.13 -6.38
CA TYR A 16 7.80 -3.69 -6.56
C TYR A 16 9.15 -3.19 -6.02
N ASP A 17 9.62 -3.73 -4.89
CA ASP A 17 10.91 -3.39 -4.30
C ASP A 17 12.12 -3.96 -5.06
N THR A 18 11.94 -5.07 -5.78
CA THR A 18 13.04 -5.77 -6.45
C THR A 18 13.06 -5.62 -7.97
N ASP A 19 11.96 -5.22 -8.59
CA ASP A 19 11.79 -5.12 -10.04
C ASP A 19 11.67 -3.64 -10.49
N PRO A 20 12.73 -3.06 -11.09
CA PRO A 20 12.71 -1.71 -11.63
C PRO A 20 11.68 -1.50 -12.76
N GLN A 21 11.34 -2.54 -13.53
CA GLN A 21 10.35 -2.42 -14.61
C GLN A 21 8.95 -2.25 -14.03
N LEU A 22 8.63 -2.99 -12.97
CA LEU A 22 7.37 -2.82 -12.25
C LEU A 22 7.27 -1.42 -11.62
N ARG A 23 8.35 -0.90 -11.01
CA ARG A 23 8.37 0.49 -10.51
C ARG A 23 8.12 1.50 -11.61
N ALA A 24 8.86 1.42 -12.71
CA ALA A 24 8.70 2.34 -13.83
C ALA A 24 7.27 2.30 -14.40
N ARG A 25 6.66 1.11 -14.44
CA ARG A 25 5.27 0.93 -14.88
C ARG A 25 4.28 1.61 -13.93
N VAL A 26 4.46 1.47 -12.62
CA VAL A 26 3.62 2.13 -11.61
C VAL A 26 3.81 3.65 -11.66
N ASP A 27 5.05 4.13 -11.78
CA ASP A 27 5.38 5.56 -11.90
C ASP A 27 4.73 6.17 -13.16
N GLU A 28 4.80 5.47 -14.30
CA GLU A 28 4.14 5.88 -15.54
C GLU A 28 2.62 5.93 -15.39
N ALA A 29 2.02 4.93 -14.74
CA ALA A 29 0.59 4.89 -14.50
C ALA A 29 0.13 6.01 -13.55
N GLU A 30 0.87 6.29 -12.48
CA GLU A 30 0.59 7.42 -11.57
C GLU A 30 0.76 8.77 -12.27
N ALA A 31 1.80 8.93 -13.10
CA ALA A 31 2.03 10.17 -13.87
C ALA A 31 0.93 10.46 -14.91
N ASN A 32 0.28 9.41 -15.43
CA ASN A 32 -0.83 9.52 -16.37
C ASN A 32 -2.22 9.51 -15.68
N TYR A 33 -2.28 9.38 -14.36
CA TYR A 33 -3.55 9.36 -13.64
C TYR A 33 -4.25 10.73 -13.76
N PRO A 34 -5.47 10.78 -14.34
CA PRO A 34 -6.15 12.05 -14.62
C PRO A 34 -6.83 12.67 -13.39
N GLY A 35 -6.90 11.93 -12.28
CA GLY A 35 -7.57 12.35 -11.06
C GLY A 35 -6.67 13.12 -10.09
N CYS A 36 -7.21 13.40 -8.91
CA CYS A 36 -6.46 14.10 -7.86
C CYS A 36 -5.54 13.12 -7.12
N LEU A 37 -4.22 13.38 -7.14
CA LEU A 37 -3.23 12.57 -6.43
C LEU A 37 -3.37 12.64 -4.89
N GLU A 38 -4.10 13.63 -4.37
CA GLU A 38 -4.41 13.73 -2.93
C GLU A 38 -5.47 12.70 -2.50
N ILE A 39 -6.27 12.18 -3.43
CA ILE A 39 -7.26 11.13 -3.14
C ILE A 39 -6.58 9.76 -3.33
N ARG A 40 -5.74 9.36 -2.36
CA ARG A 40 -4.90 8.15 -2.46
C ARG A 40 -5.68 6.87 -2.68
N ASP A 41 -6.85 6.72 -2.08
CA ASP A 41 -7.71 5.56 -2.31
C ASP A 41 -8.07 5.42 -3.80
N ALA A 42 -8.39 6.52 -4.48
CA ALA A 42 -8.69 6.53 -5.91
C ALA A 42 -7.43 6.29 -6.76
N VAL A 43 -6.29 6.87 -6.37
CA VAL A 43 -4.99 6.59 -7.03
C VAL A 43 -4.68 5.10 -6.97
N VAL A 44 -4.80 4.46 -5.80
CA VAL A 44 -4.53 3.02 -5.66
C VAL A 44 -5.49 2.18 -6.49
N GLN A 45 -6.77 2.56 -6.55
CA GLN A 45 -7.79 1.86 -7.34
C GLN A 45 -7.52 1.93 -8.84
N ASP A 46 -7.01 3.05 -9.34
CA ASP A 46 -6.79 3.24 -10.79
C ASP A 46 -5.36 2.90 -11.23
N VAL A 47 -4.40 2.87 -10.29
CA VAL A 47 -2.97 2.63 -10.58
C VAL A 47 -2.52 1.26 -10.09
N LEU A 48 -2.52 1.02 -8.78
CA LEU A 48 -1.89 -0.18 -8.21
C LEU A 48 -2.72 -1.45 -8.43
N ILE A 49 -4.03 -1.39 -8.15
CA ILE A 49 -4.89 -2.57 -8.19
C ILE A 49 -4.91 -3.20 -9.59
N PRO A 50 -5.10 -2.45 -10.69
CA PRO A 50 -5.10 -3.03 -12.04
C PRO A 50 -3.77 -3.69 -12.39
N ILE A 51 -2.64 -3.08 -12.01
CA ILE A 51 -1.31 -3.65 -12.24
C ILE A 51 -1.14 -4.95 -11.43
N ALA A 52 -1.59 -4.98 -10.18
CA ALA A 52 -1.53 -6.17 -9.34
C ALA A 52 -2.41 -7.29 -9.89
N GLU A 53 -3.61 -6.98 -10.39
CA GLU A 53 -4.52 -7.95 -11.04
C GLU A 53 -3.89 -8.59 -12.28
N GLU A 54 -3.25 -7.81 -13.14
CA GLU A 54 -2.55 -8.33 -14.32
C GLU A 54 -1.40 -9.29 -13.98
N LEU A 55 -0.76 -9.09 -12.83
CA LEU A 55 0.29 -9.98 -12.30
C LEU A 55 -0.28 -11.23 -11.62
N GLY A 56 -1.60 -11.38 -11.52
CA GLY A 56 -2.25 -12.44 -10.75
C GLY A 56 -2.13 -12.27 -9.24
N LEU A 57 -1.81 -11.04 -8.79
CA LEU A 57 -1.62 -10.66 -7.39
C LEU A 57 -2.69 -9.64 -6.95
N GLY A 58 -3.90 -9.74 -7.50
CA GLY A 58 -5.00 -8.83 -7.16
C GLY A 58 -5.30 -8.79 -5.67
N PHE A 59 -5.61 -7.59 -5.17
CA PHE A 59 -6.00 -7.28 -3.80
C PHE A 59 -6.92 -6.05 -3.79
N ASP A 60 -7.60 -5.77 -2.68
CA ASP A 60 -8.43 -4.58 -2.53
C ASP A 60 -7.80 -3.50 -1.60
N LEU A 61 -8.48 -2.36 -1.46
CA LEU A 61 -8.04 -1.27 -0.58
C LEU A 61 -7.96 -1.69 0.90
N ALA A 62 -8.85 -2.57 1.36
CA ALA A 62 -8.85 -3.01 2.74
C ALA A 62 -7.66 -3.94 3.03
N ASP A 63 -7.28 -4.78 2.07
CA ASP A 63 -6.08 -5.60 2.14
C ASP A 63 -4.81 -4.74 2.20
N LEU A 64 -4.72 -3.73 1.31
CA LEU A 64 -3.61 -2.78 1.33
C LEU A 64 -3.50 -2.03 2.67
N ARG A 65 -4.63 -1.53 3.18
CA ARG A 65 -4.68 -0.82 4.46
C ARG A 65 -4.21 -1.69 5.63
N LYS A 66 -4.63 -2.95 5.69
CA LYS A 66 -4.17 -3.91 6.71
C LYS A 66 -2.67 -4.16 6.60
N TYR A 67 -2.17 -4.37 5.38
CA TYR A 67 -0.74 -4.57 5.12
C TYR A 67 0.09 -3.37 5.58
N GLU A 68 -0.28 -2.15 5.14
CA GLU A 68 0.45 -0.93 5.49
C GLU A 68 0.36 -0.61 6.98
N THR A 69 -0.78 -0.86 7.62
CA THR A 69 -0.91 -0.69 9.08
C THR A 69 0.07 -1.58 9.84
N ARG A 70 0.14 -2.86 9.46
CA ARG A 70 1.09 -3.81 10.07
C ARG A 70 2.53 -3.39 9.80
N LEU A 71 2.84 -2.94 8.58
CA LEU A 71 4.18 -2.48 8.20
C LEU A 71 4.58 -1.20 8.94
N LYS A 72 3.68 -0.23 9.08
CA LYS A 72 3.89 1.01 9.85
C LYS A 72 4.17 0.71 11.32
N MET A 73 3.42 -0.22 11.92
CA MET A 73 3.70 -0.70 13.29
C MET A 73 5.05 -1.40 13.41
N GLN A 74 5.46 -2.20 12.42
CA GLN A 74 6.77 -2.84 12.41
C GLN A 74 7.90 -1.80 12.33
N ARG A 75 7.76 -0.82 11.44
CA ARG A 75 8.72 0.30 11.30
C ARG A 75 8.80 1.15 12.58
N PHE A 76 7.67 1.41 13.22
CA PHE A 76 7.63 2.14 14.50
C PHE A 76 8.34 1.39 15.63
N ASN A 77 8.24 0.05 15.65
CA ASN A 77 8.89 -0.79 16.65
C ASN A 77 10.32 -1.22 16.27
N ALA A 78 10.83 -0.79 15.12
CA ALA A 78 12.19 -1.11 14.69
C ALA A 78 13.21 -0.32 15.53
N GLU A 79 14.31 -0.97 15.93
CA GLU A 79 15.39 -0.31 16.67
C GLU A 79 16.18 0.67 15.78
N GLU A 80 16.21 0.42 14.47
CA GLU A 80 16.87 1.24 13.46
C GLU A 80 15.86 1.83 12.48
N PHE A 81 16.01 3.11 12.15
CA PHE A 81 15.23 3.78 11.13
C PHE A 81 15.85 3.51 9.75
N ASP A 82 15.05 2.96 8.85
CA ASP A 82 15.42 2.74 7.45
C ASP A 82 15.06 3.99 6.64
N GLU A 83 16.08 4.80 6.29
CA GLU A 83 15.91 6.03 5.51
C GLU A 83 15.56 5.77 4.04
N ASP A 84 15.89 4.58 3.53
CA ASP A 84 15.61 4.16 2.16
C ASP A 84 14.26 3.46 2.04
N ALA A 85 13.52 3.34 3.14
CA ALA A 85 12.22 2.69 3.17
C ALA A 85 11.23 3.40 2.22
N ILE A 86 10.67 2.62 1.28
CA ILE A 86 9.65 3.12 0.35
C ILE A 86 8.46 3.67 1.15
N PRO A 87 8.00 4.91 0.87
CA PRO A 87 6.83 5.49 1.51
C PRO A 87 5.56 4.66 1.25
N LEU A 88 4.75 4.49 2.28
CA LEU A 88 3.46 3.79 2.21
C LEU A 88 2.52 4.51 1.22
N TRP A 89 1.75 3.75 0.45
CA TRP A 89 0.90 4.27 -0.62
C TRP A 89 -0.36 4.96 -0.10
N LEU A 90 -0.90 4.50 1.03
CA LEU A 90 -2.02 5.14 1.72
C LEU A 90 -1.54 5.96 2.93
N LEU A 91 -0.78 5.34 3.84
CA LEU A 91 -0.55 5.91 5.18
C LEU A 91 0.48 7.05 5.26
N ASP A 92 1.44 7.13 4.34
CA ASP A 92 2.48 8.20 4.33
C ASP A 92 2.14 9.34 3.37
N ARG A 93 1.04 9.24 2.62
CA ARG A 93 0.70 10.15 1.51
C ARG A 93 -0.63 10.89 1.70
N GLY A 94 -0.99 11.21 2.94
CA GLY A 94 -2.09 12.13 3.25
C GLY A 94 -3.25 11.57 4.07
N TRP A 95 -3.12 10.39 4.68
CA TRP A 95 -4.04 9.95 5.72
C TRP A 95 -3.29 9.82 7.05
N GLU A 96 -3.43 10.83 7.92
CA GLU A 96 -3.20 10.68 9.36
C GLU A 96 -4.25 9.70 9.88
N ASP A 97 -3.81 8.50 10.25
CA ASP A 97 -4.58 7.42 10.88
C ASP A 97 -5.91 7.94 11.47
N ASP A 98 -7.07 7.48 10.96
CA ASP A 98 -8.32 7.73 11.68
C ASP A 98 -8.14 7.10 13.06
N PRO A 99 -8.03 7.91 14.14
CA PRO A 99 -7.67 7.41 15.45
C PRO A 99 -8.75 6.47 16.01
N ASP A 100 -9.94 6.41 15.39
CA ASP A 100 -11.01 5.50 15.76
C ASP A 100 -10.79 4.05 15.28
N ILE A 101 -9.90 3.79 14.31
CA ILE A 101 -9.56 2.42 13.87
C ILE A 101 -8.77 1.66 14.96
N PHE A 102 -8.05 2.39 15.83
CA PHE A 102 -7.23 1.82 16.90
C PHE A 102 -7.86 1.90 18.29
N LYS A 103 -9.10 2.38 18.42
CA LYS A 103 -9.79 2.30 19.70
C LYS A 103 -10.15 0.84 19.98
N PRO A 104 -9.61 0.21 21.06
CA PRO A 104 -10.15 -1.06 21.49
C PRO A 104 -11.65 -0.83 21.77
N GLU A 105 -12.49 -1.74 21.28
CA GLU A 105 -13.92 -1.74 21.62
C GLU A 105 -14.02 -1.81 23.14
N ASN A 106 -14.33 -0.68 23.79
CA ASN A 106 -14.61 -0.65 25.21
C ASN A 106 -15.87 -1.48 25.45
N LYS A 107 -15.69 -2.68 26.00
CA LYS A 107 -16.74 -3.47 26.66
C LYS A 107 -16.80 -3.12 28.14
#